data_AF-A0A9E3ANU6-F1
#
_entry.id   AF-A0A9E3ANU6-F1
#
_cell.length_a   1.000
_cell.length_b   1.000
_cell.length_c   1.000
_cell.angle_alpha   90.00
_cell.angle_beta   90.00
_cell.angle_gamma   90.00
#
_symmetry.space_group_name_H-M   'P 1'
#
loop_
_entity.id
_entity.type
_entity.pdbx_description
1 polymer ?
#
loop_
_entity_poly.entity_id
_entity_poly.type
_entity_poly.pdbx_seq_one_letter_code
_entity_poly.pdbx_strand_id
1 'polypeptide(L)'
;MIRPPFAPAACAVALAACAGKTPPPTIQYDAAGFRPAAIVPDPPKPVEIVTVPQPLPLPGQLLPPPTAKHDERPPTARVEAANRAATQEPSASGYVNAVQVYPWTEGALYRLYTAPERVSDIALQPGEQLTAVSAGDTVRWIIGDTASGTGDSRQAHVLVKP
;
A
#
# COMPACT_ATOMS: atom_id res chain seq x y z
N MET A 1 53.77 -62.91 31.36
CA MET A 1 52.62 -63.37 32.17
C MET A 1 51.38 -63.33 31.27
N ILE A 2 50.93 -64.50 30.86
CA ILE A 2 49.87 -64.76 29.87
C ILE A 2 48.63 -65.20 30.67
N ARG A 3 47.43 -64.69 30.35
CA ARG A 3 46.15 -65.13 30.93
C ARG A 3 45.17 -65.53 29.81
N PRO A 4 44.45 -66.67 29.92
CA PRO A 4 43.61 -67.25 28.86
C PRO A 4 42.11 -66.87 28.99
N PRO A 5 41.23 -67.31 28.08
CA PRO A 5 39.99 -66.62 27.71
C PRO A 5 38.72 -67.16 28.40
N PHE A 6 37.66 -66.34 28.42
CA PHE A 6 36.30 -66.73 28.80
C PHE A 6 35.33 -66.42 27.64
N ALA A 7 34.66 -67.46 27.12
CA ALA A 7 33.65 -67.36 26.08
C ALA A 7 32.24 -67.43 26.69
N PRO A 8 31.27 -66.62 26.24
CA PRO A 8 29.86 -66.85 26.50
C PRO A 8 29.13 -67.38 25.25
N ALA A 9 28.14 -68.24 25.49
CA ALA A 9 27.39 -69.02 24.53
C ALA A 9 25.99 -68.44 24.23
N ALA A 10 25.52 -68.74 23.01
CA ALA A 10 24.14 -68.99 22.55
C ALA A 10 23.07 -67.87 22.56
N CYS A 11 22.44 -67.65 21.40
CA CYS A 11 21.07 -68.11 21.05
C CYS A 11 20.57 -67.42 19.76
N ALA A 12 20.43 -68.18 18.66
CA ALA A 12 19.82 -67.71 17.42
C ALA A 12 18.43 -68.36 17.26
N VAL A 13 17.37 -67.54 17.22
CA VAL A 13 15.98 -67.99 17.00
C VAL A 13 15.66 -67.79 15.51
N ALA A 14 15.42 -68.88 14.79
CA ALA A 14 14.95 -68.84 13.41
C ALA A 14 13.41 -68.87 13.39
N LEU A 15 12.79 -67.76 12.96
CA LEU A 15 11.35 -67.67 12.69
C LEU A 15 11.07 -68.24 11.29
N ALA A 16 10.49 -69.44 11.20
CA ALA A 16 9.94 -69.98 9.96
C ALA A 16 8.43 -69.73 9.91
N ALA A 17 7.98 -68.87 8.99
CA ALA A 17 6.56 -68.65 8.70
C ALA A 17 6.16 -69.48 7.46
N CYS A 18 5.14 -70.34 7.59
CA CYS A 18 4.60 -71.12 6.49
C CYS A 18 3.63 -70.28 5.64
N ALA A 19 3.99 -69.98 4.39
CA ALA A 19 3.08 -69.40 3.40
C ALA A 19 2.33 -70.51 2.64
N GLY A 20 1.07 -70.76 3.00
CA GLY A 20 0.17 -71.66 2.25
C GLY A 20 -0.51 -70.94 1.09
N LYS A 21 -0.39 -71.47 -0.14
CA LYS A 21 -1.11 -70.98 -1.34
C LYS A 21 -2.28 -71.91 -1.65
N THR A 22 -3.48 -71.56 -1.21
CA THR A 22 -4.73 -72.16 -1.70
C THR A 22 -5.54 -71.09 -2.45
N PRO A 23 -5.74 -71.21 -3.77
CA PRO A 23 -6.53 -70.25 -4.51
C PRO A 23 -8.03 -70.38 -4.13
N PRO A 24 -8.76 -69.25 -4.03
CA PRO A 24 -10.17 -69.28 -3.71
C PRO A 24 -11.00 -69.92 -4.84
N PRO A 25 -12.15 -70.54 -4.54
CA PRO A 25 -12.99 -71.18 -5.54
C PRO A 25 -13.58 -70.15 -6.52
N THR A 26 -13.73 -70.55 -7.78
CA THR A 26 -14.25 -69.69 -8.85
C THR A 26 -15.76 -69.49 -8.70
N ILE A 27 -16.20 -68.24 -8.55
CA ILE A 27 -17.62 -67.85 -8.49
C ILE A 27 -18.13 -67.66 -9.92
N GLN A 28 -19.25 -68.29 -10.27
CA GLN A 28 -19.97 -68.01 -11.52
C GLN A 28 -21.07 -66.96 -11.28
N TYR A 29 -21.13 -65.97 -12.17
CA TYR A 29 -22.14 -64.91 -12.14
C TYR A 29 -23.36 -65.26 -12.98
N ASP A 30 -24.53 -64.85 -12.51
CA ASP A 30 -25.84 -65.09 -13.10
C ASP A 30 -26.00 -64.32 -14.42
N ALA A 31 -26.42 -65.01 -15.48
CA ALA A 31 -26.62 -64.43 -16.81
C ALA A 31 -27.96 -63.67 -16.95
N ALA A 32 -28.28 -62.79 -15.99
CA ALA A 32 -29.48 -61.96 -16.11
C ALA A 32 -29.25 -60.84 -17.14
N GLY A 33 -30.14 -60.75 -18.13
CA GLY A 33 -30.08 -59.73 -19.19
C GLY A 33 -30.29 -58.32 -18.63
N PHE A 34 -29.20 -57.57 -18.48
CA PHE A 34 -29.21 -56.19 -18.00
C PHE A 34 -29.86 -55.25 -19.03
N ARG A 35 -30.93 -54.55 -18.63
CA ARG A 35 -31.47 -53.41 -19.38
C ARG A 35 -30.84 -52.12 -18.84
N PRO A 36 -30.27 -51.26 -19.69
CA PRO A 36 -29.67 -50.01 -19.25
C PRO A 36 -30.74 -49.07 -18.69
N ALA A 37 -30.48 -48.51 -17.51
CA ALA A 37 -31.35 -47.50 -16.91
C ALA A 37 -31.25 -46.18 -17.70
N ALA A 38 -32.39 -45.55 -17.99
CA ALA A 38 -32.45 -44.22 -18.59
C ALA A 38 -32.65 -43.16 -17.52
N ILE A 39 -31.85 -42.09 -17.56
CA ILE A 39 -31.92 -40.99 -16.59
C ILE A 39 -33.10 -40.10 -16.96
N VAL A 40 -34.08 -40.01 -16.06
CA VAL A 40 -35.21 -39.07 -16.18
C VAL A 40 -34.80 -37.77 -15.49
N PRO A 41 -34.98 -36.60 -16.13
CA PRO A 41 -34.67 -35.32 -15.50
C PRO A 41 -35.67 -35.01 -14.38
N ASP A 42 -35.16 -34.47 -13.28
CA ASP A 42 -35.97 -34.10 -12.13
C ASP A 42 -36.94 -32.94 -12.48
N PRO A 43 -38.17 -32.96 -11.93
CA PRO A 43 -39.13 -31.89 -12.15
C PRO A 43 -38.60 -30.56 -11.58
N PRO A 44 -38.87 -29.42 -12.25
CA PRO A 44 -38.37 -28.12 -11.80
C PRO A 44 -39.00 -27.75 -10.45
N LYS A 45 -38.17 -27.25 -9.53
CA LYS A 45 -38.60 -26.84 -8.19
C LYS A 45 -39.52 -25.60 -8.28
N PRO A 46 -40.55 -25.49 -7.43
CA PRO A 46 -41.40 -24.31 -7.37
C PRO A 46 -40.56 -23.07 -7.03
N VAL A 47 -40.72 -22.00 -7.81
CA VAL A 47 -40.07 -20.71 -7.55
C VAL A 47 -41.04 -19.82 -6.78
N GLU A 48 -40.72 -19.54 -5.51
CA GLU A 48 -41.46 -18.57 -4.70
C GLU A 48 -40.83 -17.18 -4.90
N ILE A 49 -41.61 -16.25 -5.46
CA ILE A 49 -41.16 -14.88 -5.71
C ILE A 49 -41.29 -14.09 -4.40
N VAL A 50 -40.20 -14.02 -3.64
CA VAL A 50 -40.13 -13.17 -2.46
C VAL A 50 -40.00 -11.72 -2.92
N THR A 51 -41.06 -10.93 -2.71
CA THR A 51 -41.05 -9.49 -3.02
C THR A 51 -40.04 -8.79 -2.11
N VAL A 52 -39.11 -8.05 -2.70
CA VAL A 52 -38.17 -7.20 -1.97
C VAL A 52 -38.97 -6.12 -1.23
N PRO A 53 -38.83 -5.99 0.10
CA PRO A 53 -39.56 -4.96 0.84
C PRO A 53 -39.12 -3.57 0.35
N GLN A 54 -40.08 -2.78 -0.12
CA GLN A 54 -39.85 -1.39 -0.48
C GLN A 54 -39.75 -0.55 0.81
N PRO A 55 -38.62 0.13 1.07
CA PRO A 55 -38.50 0.97 2.25
C PRO A 55 -39.48 2.15 2.13
N LEU A 56 -40.41 2.25 3.08
CA LEU A 56 -41.31 3.40 3.22
C LEU A 56 -40.58 4.50 4.02
N PRO A 57 -40.42 5.71 3.48
CA PRO A 57 -39.82 6.80 4.24
C PRO A 57 -40.75 7.21 5.37
N LEU A 58 -40.32 7.02 6.61
CA LEU A 58 -40.99 7.57 7.79
C LEU A 58 -40.72 9.09 7.87
N PRO A 59 -41.66 9.89 8.39
CA PRO A 59 -41.45 11.32 8.61
C PRO A 59 -40.18 11.56 9.45
N GLY A 60 -39.28 12.44 8.97
CA GLY A 60 -38.04 12.81 9.68
C GLY A 60 -36.82 11.93 9.40
N GLN A 61 -36.89 10.93 8.49
CA GLN A 61 -35.73 10.12 8.09
C GLN A 61 -34.81 10.80 7.05
N LEU A 62 -35.30 11.81 6.34
CA LEU A 62 -34.52 12.50 5.31
C LEU A 62 -33.84 13.73 5.93
N LEU A 63 -32.50 13.68 6.00
CA LEU A 63 -31.70 14.89 6.23
C LEU A 63 -31.83 15.80 4.99
N PRO A 64 -31.91 17.13 5.18
CA PRO A 64 -31.85 18.04 4.05
C PRO A 64 -30.53 17.85 3.31
N PRO A 65 -30.52 17.97 1.97
CA PRO A 65 -29.28 17.88 1.21
C PRO A 65 -28.28 18.93 1.74
N PRO A 66 -26.98 18.60 1.82
CA PRO A 66 -25.97 19.54 2.28
C PRO A 66 -26.02 20.78 1.38
N THR A 67 -26.40 21.91 1.97
CA THR A 67 -26.45 23.19 1.27
C THR A 67 -25.06 23.81 1.35
N ALA A 68 -24.21 23.51 0.38
CA ALA A 68 -22.99 24.27 0.18
C ALA A 68 -23.37 25.64 -0.40
N LYS A 69 -23.21 26.70 0.40
CA LYS A 69 -23.35 28.07 -0.12
C LYS A 69 -22.27 28.27 -1.17
N HIS A 70 -22.66 28.67 -2.37
CA HIS A 70 -21.70 29.01 -3.42
C HIS A 70 -20.91 30.25 -2.99
N ASP A 71 -19.60 30.22 -3.18
CA ASP A 71 -18.75 31.35 -2.89
C ASP A 71 -18.89 32.40 -3.99
N GLU A 72 -19.67 33.45 -3.71
CA GLU A 72 -19.98 34.56 -4.62
C GLU A 72 -18.84 35.58 -4.76
N ARG A 73 -17.74 35.43 -4.01
CA ARG A 73 -16.59 36.34 -4.13
C ARG A 73 -16.00 36.30 -5.55
N PRO A 74 -15.45 37.42 -6.04
CA PRO A 74 -14.78 37.44 -7.34
C PRO A 74 -13.61 36.45 -7.36
N PRO A 75 -13.25 35.87 -8.53
CA PRO A 75 -12.21 34.85 -8.62
C PRO A 75 -10.88 35.25 -7.99
N THR A 76 -10.45 36.51 -8.15
CA THR A 76 -9.21 37.04 -7.56
C THR A 76 -9.21 36.96 -6.03
N ALA A 77 -10.30 37.40 -5.38
CA ALA A 77 -10.40 37.36 -3.92
C ALA A 77 -10.37 35.92 -3.37
N ARG A 78 -10.89 34.94 -4.12
CA ARG A 78 -10.84 33.52 -3.75
C ARG A 78 -9.42 32.96 -3.84
N VAL A 79 -8.71 33.26 -4.94
CA VAL A 79 -7.30 32.84 -5.14
C VAL A 79 -6.39 33.50 -4.11
N GLU A 80 -6.54 34.79 -3.85
CA GLU A 80 -5.76 35.50 -2.85
C GLU A 80 -6.00 34.95 -1.43
N ALA A 81 -7.25 34.62 -1.10
CA ALA A 81 -7.57 34.00 0.19
C ALA A 81 -6.93 32.62 0.32
N ALA A 82 -6.97 31.79 -0.73
CA ALA A 82 -6.33 30.48 -0.75
C ALA A 82 -4.80 30.61 -0.63
N ASN A 83 -4.17 31.50 -1.40
CA ASN A 83 -2.74 31.74 -1.31
C ASN A 83 -2.32 32.21 0.08
N ARG A 84 -3.03 33.18 0.67
CA ARG A 84 -2.74 33.62 2.05
C ARG A 84 -2.88 32.49 3.07
N ALA A 85 -3.87 31.61 2.92
CA ALA A 85 -4.05 30.48 3.82
C ALA A 85 -2.97 29.41 3.65
N ALA A 86 -2.42 29.26 2.44
CA ALA A 86 -1.34 28.32 2.14
C ALA A 86 0.07 28.89 2.44
N THR A 87 0.21 30.21 2.55
CA THR A 87 1.50 30.86 2.79
C THR A 87 2.03 30.59 4.20
N GLN A 88 3.22 30.01 4.27
CA GLN A 88 4.03 29.88 5.47
C GLN A 88 5.00 31.04 5.56
N GLU A 89 4.84 31.83 6.62
CA GLU A 89 5.69 32.98 6.92
C GLU A 89 6.91 32.55 7.75
N PRO A 90 8.10 33.15 7.51
CA PRO A 90 9.22 32.99 8.41
C PRO A 90 8.87 33.63 9.76
N SER A 91 9.28 32.99 10.84
CA SER A 91 9.06 33.49 12.21
C SER A 91 10.39 33.71 12.91
N ALA A 92 10.48 34.71 13.79
CA ALA A 92 11.72 34.99 14.51
C ALA A 92 12.24 33.78 15.32
N SER A 93 11.32 32.97 15.87
CA SER A 93 11.62 31.72 16.57
C SER A 93 11.97 30.54 15.65
N GLY A 94 11.67 30.64 14.36
CA GLY A 94 11.92 29.58 13.37
C GLY A 94 13.36 29.58 12.84
N TYR A 95 14.14 30.61 13.15
CA TYR A 95 15.54 30.69 12.77
C TYR A 95 16.43 29.91 13.73
N VAL A 96 17.23 29.01 13.16
CA VAL A 96 18.38 28.40 13.81
C VAL A 96 19.63 29.02 13.18
N ASN A 97 20.28 29.93 13.90
CA ASN A 97 21.32 30.81 13.35
C ASN A 97 20.78 31.63 12.16
N ALA A 98 21.39 31.49 10.98
CA ALA A 98 20.97 32.16 9.75
C ALA A 98 20.03 31.29 8.88
N VAL A 99 19.52 30.17 9.41
CA VAL A 99 18.71 29.20 8.66
C VAL A 99 17.28 29.21 9.15
N GLN A 100 16.32 29.42 8.25
CA GLN A 100 14.90 29.20 8.51
C GLN A 100 14.52 27.78 8.11
N VAL A 101 13.99 27.00 9.04
CA VAL A 101 13.50 25.64 8.75
C VAL A 101 12.00 25.70 8.49
N TYR A 102 11.55 25.08 7.39
CA TYR A 102 10.13 24.94 7.07
C TYR A 102 9.72 23.47 7.12
N PRO A 103 8.67 23.11 7.88
CA PRO A 103 8.09 21.78 7.80
C PRO A 103 7.36 21.64 6.46
N TRP A 104 7.63 20.53 5.75
CA TRP A 104 6.96 20.26 4.49
C TRP A 104 5.48 19.97 4.69
N THR A 105 4.64 20.59 3.86
CA THR A 105 3.22 20.31 3.72
C THR A 105 2.83 20.46 2.25
N GLU A 106 2.03 19.52 1.76
CA GLU A 106 1.53 19.56 0.39
C GLU A 106 0.71 20.82 0.13
N GLY A 107 0.98 21.49 -1.00
CA GLY A 107 0.26 22.70 -1.41
C GLY A 107 0.61 23.97 -0.65
N ALA A 108 1.58 23.94 0.27
CA ALA A 108 2.04 25.14 0.99
C ALA A 108 2.89 26.06 0.11
N LEU A 109 2.80 27.36 0.35
CA LEU A 109 3.64 28.39 -0.27
C LEU A 109 4.66 28.90 0.76
N TYR A 110 5.95 28.72 0.53
CA TYR A 110 6.97 29.17 1.48
C TYR A 110 7.50 30.54 1.09
N ARG A 111 7.40 31.52 2.00
CA ARG A 111 7.98 32.85 1.79
C ARG A 111 9.42 32.89 2.27
N LEU A 112 10.30 33.45 1.44
CA LEU A 112 11.72 33.58 1.74
C LEU A 112 12.14 35.04 1.61
N TYR A 113 13.03 35.47 2.49
CA TYR A 113 13.65 36.80 2.42
C TYR A 113 15.12 36.65 2.04
N THR A 114 15.50 37.31 0.96
CA THR A 114 16.88 37.39 0.47
C THR A 114 17.41 38.81 0.69
N ALA A 115 18.73 38.98 0.53
CA ALA A 115 19.37 40.29 0.62
C ALA A 115 20.17 40.60 -0.65
N PRO A 116 20.19 41.86 -1.12
CA PRO A 116 21.09 42.28 -2.20
C PRO A 116 22.54 41.92 -1.90
N GLU A 117 23.32 41.62 -2.95
CA GLU A 117 24.73 41.19 -2.86
C GLU A 117 24.95 39.89 -2.05
N ARG A 118 23.89 39.11 -1.78
CA ARG A 118 23.98 37.85 -1.04
C ARG A 118 23.26 36.74 -1.80
N VAL A 119 23.91 35.57 -1.85
CA VAL A 119 23.27 34.35 -2.33
C VAL A 119 22.55 33.69 -1.16
N SER A 120 21.29 33.35 -1.36
CA SER A 120 20.49 32.55 -0.43
C SER A 120 20.40 31.12 -0.96
N ASP A 121 20.68 30.14 -0.11
CA ASP A 121 20.57 28.72 -0.44
C ASP A 121 19.26 28.15 0.13
N ILE A 122 18.53 27.44 -0.71
CA ILE A 122 17.33 26.68 -0.34
C ILE A 122 17.72 25.20 -0.45
N ALA A 123 18.04 24.61 0.68
CA ALA A 123 18.37 23.19 0.76
C ALA A 123 17.09 22.36 0.99
N LEU A 124 16.82 21.42 0.10
CA LEU A 124 15.73 20.44 0.24
C LEU A 124 16.12 19.36 1.26
N GLN A 125 15.21 18.47 1.63
CA GLN A 125 15.59 17.37 2.52
C GLN A 125 16.57 16.41 1.82
N PRO A 126 17.56 15.82 2.52
CA PRO A 126 18.36 14.74 1.95
C PRO A 126 17.48 13.61 1.39
N GLY A 127 17.79 13.16 0.18
CA GLY A 127 17.02 12.17 -0.58
C GLY A 127 15.88 12.75 -1.43
N GLU A 128 15.54 14.04 -1.27
CA GLU A 128 14.53 14.70 -2.09
C GLU A 128 15.09 15.06 -3.48
N GLN A 129 14.26 14.92 -4.51
CA GLN A 129 14.66 15.14 -5.89
C GLN A 129 14.05 16.42 -6.46
N LEU A 130 14.91 17.33 -6.89
CA LEU A 130 14.52 18.53 -7.64
C LEU A 130 14.34 18.16 -9.12
N THR A 131 13.11 18.30 -9.63
CA THR A 131 12.76 17.92 -11.00
C THR A 131 12.89 19.08 -11.99
N ALA A 132 12.50 20.28 -11.57
CA ALA A 132 12.56 21.48 -12.39
C ALA A 132 12.59 22.75 -11.53
N VAL A 133 13.17 23.81 -12.08
CA VAL A 133 13.18 25.16 -11.49
C VAL A 133 12.68 26.15 -12.54
N SER A 134 11.82 27.07 -12.12
CA SER A 134 11.33 28.15 -12.97
C SER A 134 11.11 29.41 -12.14
N ALA A 135 11.32 30.57 -12.74
CA ALA A 135 11.15 31.87 -12.11
C ALA A 135 10.46 32.85 -13.06
N GLY A 136 9.57 33.68 -12.51
CA GLY A 136 8.79 34.66 -13.28
C GLY A 136 9.56 35.95 -13.63
N ASP A 137 10.59 36.30 -12.86
CA ASP A 137 11.41 37.48 -13.09
C ASP A 137 12.89 37.10 -13.04
N THR A 138 13.47 36.78 -14.19
CA THR A 138 14.87 36.40 -14.32
C THR A 138 15.79 37.58 -14.69
N VAL A 139 15.24 38.78 -14.85
CA VAL A 139 16.03 39.98 -15.10
C VAL A 139 16.63 40.49 -13.80
N ARG A 140 15.83 40.49 -12.72
CA ARG A 140 16.28 40.90 -11.39
C ARG A 140 16.78 39.74 -10.55
N TRP A 141 16.32 38.52 -10.81
CA TRP A 141 16.69 37.37 -10.01
C TRP A 141 17.52 36.38 -10.81
N ILE A 142 18.64 35.98 -10.23
CA ILE A 142 19.46 34.88 -10.73
C ILE A 142 19.14 33.65 -9.89
N ILE A 143 18.78 32.56 -10.56
CA ILE A 143 18.45 31.28 -9.94
C ILE A 143 19.35 30.21 -10.56
N GLY A 144 19.95 29.38 -9.73
CA GLY A 144 20.66 28.18 -10.16
C GLY A 144 20.37 27.02 -9.20
N ASP A 145 20.64 25.81 -9.64
CA ASP A 145 20.51 24.60 -8.83
C ASP A 145 21.84 23.86 -8.73
N THR A 146 22.02 23.13 -7.63
CA THR A 146 23.15 22.23 -7.43
C THR A 146 22.77 21.09 -6.50
N ALA A 147 23.66 20.12 -6.33
CA ALA A 147 23.46 19.04 -5.38
C ALA A 147 24.75 18.80 -4.60
N SER A 148 24.59 18.49 -3.31
CA SER A 148 25.67 18.05 -2.44
C SER A 148 25.42 16.60 -2.00
N GLY A 149 26.43 15.96 -1.42
CA GLY A 149 26.34 14.57 -0.95
C GLY A 149 26.19 13.53 -2.07
N THR A 150 26.08 12.26 -1.67
CA THR A 150 25.91 11.11 -2.57
C THR A 150 24.98 10.06 -1.97
N GLY A 151 24.40 9.21 -2.82
CA GLY A 151 23.44 8.19 -2.40
C GLY A 151 22.29 8.78 -1.60
N ASP A 152 21.97 8.16 -0.47
CA ASP A 152 20.87 8.56 0.42
C ASP A 152 21.11 9.90 1.15
N SER A 153 22.36 10.38 1.15
CA SER A 153 22.73 11.69 1.70
C SER A 153 22.73 12.81 0.64
N ARG A 154 22.39 12.50 -0.61
CA ARG A 154 22.33 13.51 -1.67
C ARG A 154 21.27 14.54 -1.32
N GLN A 155 21.63 15.82 -1.37
CA GLN A 155 20.76 16.93 -1.05
C GLN A 155 20.72 17.89 -2.23
N ALA A 156 19.52 18.28 -2.65
CA ALA A 156 19.33 19.28 -3.71
C ALA A 156 19.30 20.70 -3.12
N HIS A 157 19.82 21.65 -3.87
CA HIS A 157 19.96 23.04 -3.48
C HIS A 157 19.46 23.95 -4.60
N VAL A 158 18.73 25.01 -4.24
CA VAL A 158 18.39 26.12 -5.13
C VAL A 158 19.04 27.39 -4.61
N LEU A 159 19.94 27.96 -5.41
CA LEU A 159 20.67 29.18 -5.13
C LEU A 159 19.95 30.36 -5.74
N VAL A 160 19.63 31.36 -4.92
CA VAL A 160 18.88 32.55 -5.32
C VAL A 160 19.69 33.81 -5.02
N LYS A 161 19.83 34.69 -6.01
CA LYS A 161 20.43 36.02 -5.85
C LYS A 161 19.50 37.09 -6.41
N PRO A 162 19.04 38.06 -5.59
CA PRO A 162 18.25 39.20 -6.05
C PRO A 162 19.10 40.29 -6.73
#